data_AF-A0AA41REJ2-F1
#
_entry.id   AF-A0AA41REJ2-F1
#
_cell.length_a   1.000
_cell.length_b   1.000
_cell.length_c   1.000
_cell.angle_alpha   90.00
_cell.angle_beta   90.00
_cell.angle_gamma   90.00
#
_symmetry.space_group_name_H-M   'P 1'
#
loop_
_entity.id
_entity.type
_entity.pdbx_description
1 polymer ?
#
loop_
_entity_poly.entity_id
_entity_poly.type
_entity_poly.pdbx_seq_one_letter_code
_entity_poly.pdbx_strand_id
1 'polypeptide(L)'
;MTHSEIERELEQMGRELLRKLLEEHLQSRGPGQTNLPVTGADAVDRPCVRLHKRELETIFGTVPVERAGYYSKEQGPSLHPLDAELNLPEQKYSLELCRRVAEEAAKNSFDETFESIGKNTGAHV
;
A
#
# COMPACT_ATOMS: atom_id res chain seq x y z
N MET A 1 -16.22 -29.78 -12.57
CA MET A 1 -16.45 -28.58 -11.77
C MET A 1 -17.92 -28.42 -11.49
N THR A 2 -18.29 -28.26 -10.23
CA THR A 2 -19.62 -27.84 -9.80
C THR A 2 -19.75 -26.32 -9.87
N HIS A 3 -20.98 -25.80 -9.87
CA HIS A 3 -21.23 -24.35 -9.82
C HIS A 3 -20.48 -23.67 -8.67
N SER A 4 -20.53 -24.25 -7.47
CA SER A 4 -19.85 -23.72 -6.27
C SER A 4 -18.32 -23.84 -6.30
N GLU A 5 -17.75 -24.69 -7.15
CA GLU A 5 -16.30 -24.72 -7.38
C GLU A 5 -15.88 -23.56 -8.28
N ILE A 6 -16.66 -23.28 -9.34
CA ILE A 6 -16.40 -22.16 -10.25
C ILE A 6 -16.47 -20.82 -9.50
N GLU A 7 -17.46 -20.66 -8.61
CA GLU A 7 -17.57 -19.42 -7.80
C GLU A 7 -16.32 -19.16 -6.95
N ARG A 8 -15.77 -20.20 -6.31
CA ARG A 8 -14.55 -20.09 -5.48
C ARG A 8 -13.32 -19.79 -6.31
N GLU A 9 -13.19 -20.42 -7.48
CA GLU A 9 -12.08 -20.13 -8.40
C GLU A 9 -12.16 -18.69 -8.92
N LEU A 10 -13.36 -18.24 -9.33
CA LEU A 10 -13.57 -16.87 -9.81
C LEU A 10 -13.29 -15.82 -8.74
N GLU A 11 -13.65 -16.10 -7.48
CA GLU A 11 -13.32 -15.22 -6.37
C GLU A 11 -11.79 -15.05 -6.22
N GLN A 12 -11.04 -16.15 -6.23
CA GLN A 12 -9.57 -16.11 -6.13
C GLN A 12 -8.94 -15.37 -7.32
N MET A 13 -9.39 -15.68 -8.54
CA MET A 13 -8.92 -15.01 -9.75
C MET A 13 -9.26 -13.51 -9.75
N GLY A 14 -10.47 -13.16 -9.27
CA GLY A 14 -10.93 -11.78 -9.16
C GLY A 14 -10.06 -10.97 -8.19
N ARG A 15 -9.67 -11.55 -7.05
CA ARG A 15 -8.75 -10.91 -6.10
C ARG A 15 -7.39 -10.63 -6.75
N GLU A 16 -6.82 -11.62 -7.44
CA GLU A 16 -5.54 -11.45 -8.12
C GLU A 16 -5.60 -10.43 -9.26
N LEU A 17 -6.71 -10.39 -10.00
CA LEU A 17 -6.95 -9.36 -11.02
C LEU A 17 -6.95 -7.97 -10.39
N LEU A 18 -7.70 -7.76 -9.30
CA LEU A 18 -7.77 -6.47 -8.61
C LEU A 18 -6.41 -6.06 -8.02
N ARG A 19 -5.65 -7.02 -7.48
CA ARG A 19 -4.28 -6.80 -6.99
C ARG A 19 -3.37 -6.27 -8.10
N LYS A 20 -3.38 -6.91 -9.28
CA LYS A 20 -2.60 -6.48 -10.45
C LYS A 20 -3.04 -5.12 -10.97
N LEU A 21 -4.34 -4.85 -11.00
CA LEU A 21 -4.87 -3.54 -11.43
C LEU A 21 -4.39 -2.42 -10.49
N LEU A 22 -4.37 -2.66 -9.18
CA LEU A 22 -3.85 -1.70 -8.21
C LEU A 22 -2.33 -1.51 -8.35
N GLU A 23 -1.59 -2.61 -8.51
CA GLU A 23 -0.15 -2.57 -8.76
C GLU A 23 0.17 -1.75 -10.02
N GLU A 24 -0.48 -2.03 -11.13
CA GLU A 24 -0.30 -1.29 -12.39
C GLU A 24 -0.70 0.18 -12.23
N HIS A 25 -1.77 0.49 -11.50
CA HIS A 25 -2.14 1.87 -11.21
C HIS A 25 -1.01 2.63 -10.49
N LEU A 26 -0.40 2.01 -9.48
CA LEU A 26 0.71 2.60 -8.74
C LEU A 26 1.96 2.73 -9.62
N GLN A 27 2.26 1.73 -10.45
CA GLN A 27 3.38 1.77 -11.39
C GLN A 27 3.20 2.84 -12.47
N SER A 28 1.98 3.03 -12.98
CA SER A 28 1.66 4.02 -14.02
C SER A 28 1.89 5.46 -13.58
N ARG A 29 1.81 5.73 -12.27
CA ARG A 29 2.15 7.03 -11.67
C ARG A 29 3.65 7.24 -11.54
N GLY A 30 4.43 6.16 -11.62
CA GLY A 30 5.86 6.16 -11.39
C GLY A 30 6.22 6.51 -9.94
N PRO A 31 7.50 6.77 -9.67
CA PRO A 31 8.01 6.98 -8.32
C PRO A 31 7.63 8.32 -7.67
N GLY A 32 6.84 9.17 -8.34
CA GLY A 32 6.55 10.53 -7.87
C GLY A 32 7.78 11.45 -7.87
N GLN A 33 8.61 11.35 -8.92
CA GLN A 33 9.75 12.24 -9.12
C GLN A 33 9.28 13.65 -9.49
N THR A 34 9.82 14.65 -8.81
CA THR A 34 9.71 16.08 -9.09
C THR A 34 10.97 16.60 -9.77
N ASN A 35 10.80 17.58 -10.66
CA ASN A 35 11.92 18.27 -11.33
C ASN A 35 12.62 19.29 -10.40
N LEU A 36 11.95 19.70 -9.32
CA LEU A 36 12.47 20.66 -8.35
C LEU A 36 12.92 19.92 -7.07
N PRO A 37 13.91 20.48 -6.34
CA PRO A 37 14.22 20.04 -4.99
C PRO A 37 12.98 20.07 -4.10
N VAL A 38 12.89 19.11 -3.18
CA VAL A 38 11.79 19.03 -2.22
C VAL A 38 12.21 19.72 -0.93
N THR A 39 11.48 20.75 -0.53
CA THR A 39 11.67 21.44 0.76
C THR A 39 10.74 20.83 1.80
N GLY A 40 11.29 20.42 2.94
CA GLY A 40 10.50 19.88 4.04
C GLY A 40 9.84 20.96 4.89
N ALA A 41 8.99 20.53 5.84
CA ALA A 41 8.43 21.42 6.86
C ALA A 41 9.50 22.04 7.78
N ASP A 42 10.71 21.47 7.79
CA ASP A 42 11.91 21.98 8.45
C ASP A 42 12.62 23.09 7.65
N ALA A 43 12.06 23.53 6.52
CA ALA A 43 12.64 24.50 5.60
C ALA A 43 14.03 24.08 5.04
N VAL A 44 14.32 22.78 5.04
CA VAL A 44 15.56 22.22 4.48
C VAL A 44 15.31 21.68 3.07
N ASP A 45 16.12 22.13 2.12
CA ASP A 45 16.11 21.63 0.75
C ASP A 45 16.79 20.28 0.63
N ARG A 46 16.13 19.35 -0.08
CA ARG A 46 16.61 17.99 -0.33
C ARG A 46 16.86 17.81 -1.83
N PRO A 47 18.06 18.14 -2.33
CA PRO A 47 18.36 18.11 -3.77
C PRO A 47 18.73 16.72 -4.29
N CYS A 48 19.10 15.78 -3.40
CA CYS A 48 19.47 14.43 -3.81
C CYS A 48 18.24 13.53 -3.87
N VAL A 49 18.14 12.68 -4.88
CA VAL A 49 17.04 11.73 -5.08
C VAL A 49 17.55 10.30 -5.18
N ARG A 50 16.86 9.37 -4.53
CA ARG A 50 17.08 7.93 -4.67
C ARG A 50 15.74 7.19 -4.73
N LEU A 51 15.64 6.15 -5.54
CA LEU A 51 14.46 5.29 -5.58
C LEU A 51 14.44 4.33 -4.39
N HIS A 52 13.33 4.33 -3.66
CA HIS A 52 13.03 3.40 -2.58
C HIS A 52 11.90 2.48 -3.02
N LYS A 53 12.01 1.20 -2.67
CA LYS A 53 10.95 0.20 -2.89
C LYS A 53 10.46 -0.29 -1.54
N ARG A 54 9.14 -0.48 -1.41
CA ARG A 54 8.53 -1.16 -0.28
C ARG A 54 7.33 -1.98 -0.72
N GLU A 55 6.91 -2.87 0.15
CA GLU A 55 5.67 -3.63 -0.02
C GLU A 55 4.55 -2.95 0.77
N LEU A 56 3.39 -2.79 0.15
CA LEU A 56 2.17 -2.30 0.77
C LEU A 56 1.14 -3.45 0.81
N GLU A 57 0.70 -3.82 2.00
CA GLU A 57 -0.34 -4.81 2.22
C GLU A 57 -1.71 -4.16 2.06
N THR A 58 -2.46 -4.57 1.03
CA THR A 58 -3.77 -4.00 0.69
C THR A 58 -4.86 -5.04 0.87
N ILE A 59 -6.13 -4.62 0.78
CA ILE A 59 -7.27 -5.54 0.79
C ILE A 59 -7.26 -6.55 -0.36
N PHE A 60 -6.49 -6.31 -1.42
CA PHE A 60 -6.34 -7.23 -2.55
C PHE A 60 -5.08 -8.09 -2.43
N GLY A 61 -4.23 -7.84 -1.43
CA GLY A 61 -2.94 -8.48 -1.21
C GLY A 61 -1.77 -7.50 -1.29
N THR A 62 -0.55 -8.03 -1.20
CA THR A 62 0.69 -7.25 -1.22
C THR A 62 0.96 -6.69 -2.62
N VAL A 63 1.25 -5.38 -2.69
CA VAL A 63 1.67 -4.70 -3.93
C VAL A 63 3.01 -3.97 -3.71
N PRO A 64 3.95 -4.04 -4.67
CA PRO A 64 5.17 -3.26 -4.60
C PRO A 64 4.89 -1.78 -4.90
N VAL A 65 5.51 -0.89 -4.13
CA VAL A 65 5.47 0.56 -4.32
C VAL A 65 6.89 1.07 -4.48
N GLU A 66 7.18 1.69 -5.61
CA GLU A 66 8.40 2.45 -5.84
C GLU A 66 8.13 3.93 -5.62
N ARG A 67 9.02 4.61 -4.87
CA ARG A 67 8.88 6.02 -4.52
C ARG A 67 10.23 6.72 -4.53
N ALA A 68 10.25 7.96 -4.99
CA ALA A 68 11.42 8.82 -4.97
C ALA A 68 11.63 9.38 -3.56
N GLY A 69 12.73 8.99 -2.92
CA GLY A 69 13.20 9.55 -1.67
C GLY A 69 14.14 10.72 -1.90
N TYR A 70 13.66 11.92 -1.57
CA TYR A 70 14.45 13.14 -1.59
C TYR A 70 15.17 13.29 -0.26
N TYR A 71 16.48 13.45 -0.27
CA TYR A 71 17.30 13.58 0.94
C TYR A 71 18.36 14.68 0.80
N SER A 72 18.86 15.13 1.94
CA SER A 72 20.05 15.97 2.05
C SER A 72 21.13 15.19 2.81
N LYS A 73 22.40 15.39 2.45
CA LYS A 73 23.53 14.74 3.16
C LYS A 73 23.68 15.25 4.59
N GLU A 74 23.21 16.46 4.85
CA GLU A 74 23.47 17.15 6.10
C GLU A 74 22.37 16.90 7.14
N GLN A 75 21.11 16.65 6.74
CA GLN A 75 19.99 16.50 7.68
C GLN A 75 18.78 15.71 7.14
N GLY A 76 18.11 15.02 8.07
CA GLY A 76 16.70 14.63 8.01
C GLY A 76 16.38 13.29 7.32
N PRO A 77 15.21 12.69 7.61
CA PRO A 77 14.69 11.56 6.85
C PRO A 77 14.39 11.97 5.40
N SER A 78 14.39 10.98 4.51
CA SER A 78 14.00 11.21 3.12
C SER A 78 12.51 11.60 3.05
N LEU A 79 12.18 12.57 2.20
CA LEU A 79 10.80 12.93 1.87
C LEU A 79 10.35 12.21 0.61
N HIS A 80 9.09 11.81 0.59
CA HIS A 80 8.49 11.04 -0.49
C HIS A 80 7.24 11.78 -0.99
N PRO A 81 7.34 12.61 -2.04
CA PRO A 81 6.20 13.37 -2.57
C PRO A 81 4.99 12.49 -2.91
N LEU A 82 5.25 11.28 -3.43
CA LEU A 82 4.21 10.30 -3.76
C LEU A 82 3.36 9.90 -2.54
N ASP A 83 3.97 9.81 -1.35
CA ASP A 83 3.23 9.44 -0.14
C ASP A 83 2.22 10.53 0.24
N ALA A 84 2.56 11.81 0.05
CA ALA A 84 1.64 12.91 0.27
C ALA A 84 0.54 12.99 -0.80
N GLU A 85 0.89 12.79 -2.08
CA GLU A 85 -0.09 12.80 -3.18
C GLU A 85 -1.15 11.70 -3.01
N LEU A 86 -0.72 10.50 -2.65
CA LEU A 86 -1.58 9.32 -2.55
C LEU A 86 -2.03 9.02 -1.12
N ASN A 87 -1.65 9.84 -0.15
CA ASN A 87 -1.87 9.62 1.28
C ASN A 87 -1.46 8.20 1.71
N LEU A 88 -0.27 7.76 1.27
CA LEU A 88 0.23 6.43 1.59
C LEU A 88 0.61 6.36 3.07
N PRO A 89 0.24 5.28 3.78
CA PRO A 89 0.62 5.12 5.18
C PRO A 89 2.12 4.92 5.32
N GLU A 90 2.70 5.29 6.46
CA GLU A 90 4.10 5.00 6.76
C GLU A 90 4.34 3.50 7.01
N GLN A 91 3.34 2.81 7.55
CA GLN A 91 3.40 1.37 7.85
C GLN A 91 3.21 0.50 6.59
N LYS A 92 3.39 -0.82 6.75
CA LYS A 92 3.17 -1.82 5.69
C LYS A 92 1.70 -1.89 5.26
N TYR A 93 0.75 -1.69 6.17
CA TYR A 93 -0.66 -1.93 5.91
C TYR A 93 -1.36 -0.68 5.35
N SER A 94 -2.13 -0.86 4.28
CA SER A 94 -2.96 0.21 3.70
C SER A 94 -4.01 0.71 4.69
N LEU A 95 -4.37 2.00 4.60
CA LEU A 95 -5.38 2.59 5.48
C LEU A 95 -6.75 1.91 5.37
N GLU A 96 -7.11 1.44 4.17
CA GLU A 96 -8.36 0.71 3.94
C GLU A 96 -8.35 -0.68 4.59
N LEU A 97 -7.19 -1.36 4.62
CA LEU A 97 -7.04 -2.60 5.38
C LEU A 97 -7.16 -2.34 6.88
N CYS A 98 -6.48 -1.31 7.40
CA CYS A 98 -6.59 -0.91 8.80
C CYS A 98 -8.03 -0.59 9.20
N ARG A 99 -8.79 0.09 8.33
CA ARG A 99 -10.22 0.37 8.55
C ARG A 99 -11.02 -0.92 8.72
N ARG A 100 -10.85 -1.89 7.81
CA ARG A 100 -11.58 -3.17 7.88
C ARG A 100 -11.20 -3.99 9.10
N VAL A 101 -9.91 -4.05 9.44
CA VAL A 101 -9.43 -4.73 10.64
C VAL A 101 -10.06 -4.09 11.89
N ALA A 102 -10.09 -2.76 11.97
CA ALA A 102 -10.71 -2.06 13.10
C ALA A 102 -12.23 -2.32 13.19
N GLU A 103 -12.93 -2.35 12.06
CA GLU A 103 -14.36 -2.65 12.00
C GLU A 103 -14.69 -4.08 12.44
N GLU A 104 -13.86 -5.05 12.09
CA GLU A 104 -14.04 -6.45 12.48
C GLU A 104 -13.62 -6.70 13.94
N ALA A 105 -12.51 -6.10 14.38
CA ALA A 105 -12.03 -6.18 15.76
C ALA A 105 -13.01 -5.54 16.76
N ALA A 106 -13.82 -4.57 16.32
CA ALA A 106 -14.88 -3.99 17.14
C ALA A 106 -16.06 -4.95 17.37
N LYS A 107 -16.22 -5.98 16.54
CA LYS A 107 -17.37 -6.91 16.56
C LYS A 107 -17.01 -8.30 17.09
N ASN A 108 -15.77 -8.73 16.86
CA ASN A 108 -15.34 -10.11 17.02
C ASN A 108 -14.12 -10.22 17.93
N SER A 109 -13.77 -11.45 18.32
CA SER A 109 -12.47 -11.72 18.96
C SER A 109 -11.30 -11.48 17.99
N PHE A 110 -10.08 -11.40 18.51
CA PHE A 110 -8.88 -11.25 17.68
C PHE A 110 -8.71 -12.41 16.69
N ASP A 111 -8.91 -13.65 17.14
CA ASP A 111 -8.79 -14.84 16.29
C ASP A 111 -9.84 -14.86 15.18
N GLU A 112 -11.09 -14.53 15.50
CA GLU A 112 -12.17 -14.41 14.52
C GLU A 112 -11.94 -13.26 13.54
N THR A 113 -11.33 -12.16 13.99
CA THR A 113 -10.96 -11.04 13.13
C THR A 113 -9.92 -11.48 12.11
N PHE A 114 -8.87 -12.19 12.53
CA PHE A 114 -7.84 -12.72 11.63
C PHE A 114 -8.46 -13.66 10.59
N GLU A 115 -9.32 -14.59 11.03
CA GLU A 115 -10.06 -15.50 10.16
C GLU A 115 -10.98 -14.75 9.17
N SER A 116 -11.70 -13.74 9.63
CA SER A 116 -12.60 -12.92 8.80
C SER A 116 -11.83 -12.16 7.73
N ILE A 117 -10.72 -11.53 8.10
CA ILE A 117 -9.88 -10.77 7.16
C ILE A 117 -9.23 -11.71 6.13
N GLY A 118 -8.69 -12.85 6.55
CA GLY A 118 -8.13 -13.84 5.63
C GLY A 118 -9.16 -14.43 4.67
N LYS A 119 -10.41 -14.61 5.13
CA LYS A 119 -11.51 -15.08 4.27
C LYS A 119 -11.97 -14.03 3.28
N ASN A 120 -12.11 -12.78 3.70
CA ASN A 120 -12.81 -11.74 2.93
C ASN A 120 -11.88 -10.79 2.17
N THR A 121 -10.57 -10.89 2.38
CA THR A 121 -9.57 -10.06 1.71
C THR A 121 -8.43 -10.92 1.15
N GLY A 122 -7.57 -10.32 0.32
CA GLY A 122 -6.29 -10.92 -0.05
C GLY A 122 -5.14 -10.59 0.90
N ALA A 123 -5.43 -9.90 2.02
CA ALA A 123 -4.43 -9.39 2.93
C ALA A 123 -3.93 -10.44 3.93
N HIS A 124 -2.67 -10.30 4.32
CA HIS A 124 -2.05 -11.05 5.40
C HIS A 124 -1.71 -10.09 6.54
N VAL A 125 -2.45 -10.18 7.65
CA VAL A 125 -2.37 -9.22 8.77
C VAL A 125 -1.63 -9.79 9.97
#